data_AF-A0A843JDJ2-F1
#
_entry.id   AF-A0A843JDJ2-F1
#
_cell.length_a   1.000
_cell.length_b   1.000
_cell.length_c   1.000
_cell.angle_alpha   90.00
_cell.angle_beta   90.00
_cell.angle_gamma   90.00
#
_symmetry.space_group_name_H-M   'P 1'
#
loop_
_entity.id
_entity.type
_entity.pdbx_description
1 polymer ?
#
loop_
_entity_poly.entity_id
_entity_poly.type
_entity_poly.pdbx_seq_one_letter_code
_entity_poly.pdbx_strand_id
1 'polypeptide(L)'
;KAYLESRKVLDAPFLKDPLFSTYGSKKDEEYILIPWKLNGVDAYWQVNDFLKLKSMKYMFPKGCKKLIYGLDNVDPSYKKIFAFEGVYDSLFVKNGIATGTKAITEYQMRLIKERWPHHEVVVSFDNDAPGFASTKKLIEKNMATKFFVWFDANTKEKDINERVLALNDVNMFSDKKKLDKMTYDALQLKLWMISNNKWKDEKKTKNDDIDKRHAFLLPARQE
;
A
#
# COMPACT_ATOMS: atom_id res chain seq x y z
N LYS A 1 -12.66 19.34 7.58
CA LYS A 1 -11.51 19.72 8.45
C LYS A 1 -11.31 18.79 9.65
N ALA A 2 -12.31 18.63 10.54
CA ALA A 2 -12.21 17.80 11.75
C ALA A 2 -11.72 16.35 11.50
N TYR A 3 -12.15 15.73 10.39
CA TYR A 3 -11.67 14.40 10.00
C TYR A 3 -10.16 14.33 9.72
N LEU A 4 -9.58 15.37 9.12
CA LEU A 4 -8.15 15.42 8.84
C LEU A 4 -7.34 15.66 10.11
N GLU A 5 -7.88 16.48 11.03
CA GLU A 5 -7.30 16.73 12.36
C GLU A 5 -7.30 15.45 13.21
N SER A 6 -8.41 14.71 13.24
CA SER A 6 -8.49 13.44 13.99
C SER A 6 -7.55 12.36 13.46
N ARG A 7 -7.08 12.50 12.21
CA ARG A 7 -6.07 11.65 11.58
C ARG A 7 -4.67 12.28 11.61
N LYS A 8 -4.47 13.44 12.24
CA LYS A 8 -3.22 14.22 12.26
C LYS A 8 -2.65 14.53 10.86
N VAL A 9 -3.48 14.49 9.83
CA VAL A 9 -3.03 14.68 8.44
C VAL A 9 -2.55 16.11 8.24
N LEU A 10 -3.19 17.09 8.87
CA LEU A 10 -2.79 18.50 8.78
C LEU A 10 -1.44 18.78 9.46
N ASP A 11 -1.03 17.94 10.40
CA ASP A 11 0.24 18.03 11.13
C ASP A 11 1.33 17.14 10.50
N ALA A 12 1.03 16.45 9.40
CA ALA A 12 1.95 15.50 8.79
C ALA A 12 3.18 16.23 8.20
N PRO A 13 4.41 15.82 8.53
CA PRO A 13 5.62 16.57 8.19
C PRO A 13 5.89 16.68 6.69
N PHE A 14 5.31 15.78 5.88
CA PHE A 14 5.48 15.74 4.44
C PHE A 14 4.21 16.10 3.65
N LEU A 15 3.19 16.66 4.31
CA LEU A 15 2.08 17.32 3.61
C LEU A 15 2.58 18.61 2.96
N LYS A 16 2.64 18.63 1.62
CA LYS A 16 3.06 19.80 0.84
C LYS A 16 1.90 20.53 0.19
N ASP A 17 0.90 19.78 -0.27
CA ASP A 17 -0.27 20.32 -0.93
C ASP A 17 -1.47 20.32 0.02
N PRO A 18 -2.28 21.39 0.02
CA PRO A 18 -3.52 21.39 0.80
C PRO A 18 -4.48 20.31 0.31
N LEU A 19 -5.22 19.72 1.25
CA LEU A 19 -6.37 18.87 0.97
C LEU A 19 -7.64 19.70 1.08
N PHE A 20 -8.60 19.46 0.19
CA PHE A 20 -9.80 20.29 0.09
C PHE A 20 -11.04 19.53 0.52
N SER A 21 -11.99 20.20 1.17
CA SER A 21 -13.35 19.68 1.28
C SER A 21 -14.06 19.92 -0.07
N THR A 22 -14.77 18.91 -0.56
CA THR A 22 -15.65 19.01 -1.72
C THR A 22 -17.00 18.40 -1.39
N TYR A 23 -18.06 18.88 -2.04
CA TYR A 23 -19.42 18.43 -1.77
C TYR A 23 -20.00 17.70 -2.99
N GLY A 24 -20.81 16.67 -2.71
CA GLY A 24 -21.59 15.94 -3.71
C GLY A 24 -22.82 16.71 -4.18
N SER A 25 -23.78 15.99 -4.75
CA SER A 25 -25.02 16.59 -5.24
C SER A 25 -25.94 17.01 -4.09
N LYS A 26 -25.79 16.40 -2.91
CA LYS A 26 -26.48 16.78 -1.67
C LYS A 26 -25.53 17.51 -0.73
N LYS A 27 -26.05 18.48 0.03
CA LYS A 27 -25.24 19.32 0.94
C LYS A 27 -24.56 18.55 2.08
N ASP A 28 -25.12 17.41 2.47
CA ASP A 28 -24.58 16.51 3.48
C ASP A 28 -23.54 15.52 2.93
N GLU A 29 -23.33 15.49 1.61
CA GLU A 29 -22.31 14.67 0.97
C GLU A 29 -20.96 15.38 0.96
N GLU A 30 -20.30 15.49 2.11
CA GLU A 30 -18.93 16.02 2.19
C GLU A 30 -17.89 14.93 1.93
N TYR A 31 -16.88 15.27 1.13
CA TYR A 31 -15.72 14.44 0.85
C TYR A 31 -14.42 15.25 1.01
N ILE A 32 -13.30 14.54 1.14
CA ILE A 32 -11.97 15.16 0.99
C ILE A 32 -11.46 14.89 -0.42
N LEU A 33 -11.21 15.96 -1.18
CA LEU A 33 -10.50 15.94 -2.45
C LEU A 33 -8.98 15.97 -2.19
N ILE A 34 -8.31 14.98 -2.76
CA ILE A 34 -6.86 14.84 -2.74
C ILE A 34 -6.37 15.04 -4.18
N PRO A 35 -5.70 16.18 -4.49
CA PRO A 35 -5.11 16.41 -5.80
C PRO A 35 -3.86 15.56 -5.98
N TRP A 36 -3.66 15.03 -7.19
CA TRP A 36 -2.46 14.27 -7.56
C TRP A 36 -1.73 15.07 -8.62
N LYS A 37 -0.58 15.65 -8.22
CA LYS A 37 0.25 16.48 -9.09
C LYS A 37 1.31 15.68 -9.82
N LEU A 38 1.59 16.12 -11.05
CA LEU A 38 2.73 15.70 -11.83
C LEU A 38 3.41 16.94 -12.39
N ASN A 39 4.67 17.14 -12.03
CA ASN A 39 5.46 18.32 -12.40
C ASN A 39 4.78 19.64 -11.98
N GLY A 40 4.16 19.65 -10.79
CA GLY A 40 3.49 20.82 -10.24
C GLY A 40 2.08 21.08 -10.81
N VAL A 41 1.62 20.28 -11.77
CA VAL A 41 0.30 20.42 -12.40
C VAL A 41 -0.65 19.35 -11.86
N ASP A 42 -1.87 19.74 -11.51
CA ASP A 42 -2.93 18.80 -11.14
C ASP A 42 -3.27 17.90 -12.34
N ALA A 43 -2.90 16.62 -12.25
CA ALA A 43 -3.03 15.67 -13.35
C ALA A 43 -4.04 14.56 -13.06
N TYR A 44 -4.39 14.37 -11.79
CA TYR A 44 -5.29 13.32 -11.34
C TYR A 44 -5.91 13.71 -9.99
N TRP A 45 -6.87 12.92 -9.50
CA TRP A 45 -7.46 13.17 -8.19
C TRP A 45 -7.94 11.87 -7.54
N GLN A 46 -8.12 11.96 -6.24
CA GLN A 46 -8.76 10.95 -5.41
C GLN A 46 -9.72 11.64 -4.46
N VAL A 47 -10.87 11.01 -4.23
CA VAL A 47 -11.85 11.50 -3.25
C VAL A 47 -11.93 10.49 -2.11
N ASN A 48 -11.86 10.98 -0.87
CA ASN A 48 -12.07 10.20 0.36
C ASN A 48 -13.48 10.46 0.90
N ASP A 49 -14.29 9.42 0.89
CA ASP A 49 -15.61 9.35 1.54
C ASP A 49 -15.44 8.94 3.00
N PHE A 50 -15.06 9.94 3.81
CA PHE A 50 -14.82 9.74 5.23
C PHE A 50 -16.10 9.55 6.04
N LEU A 51 -17.23 10.02 5.51
CA LEU A 51 -18.57 9.82 6.06
C LEU A 51 -19.15 8.43 5.71
N LYS A 52 -18.50 7.67 4.81
CA LYS A 52 -18.92 6.35 4.34
C LYS A 52 -20.32 6.35 3.72
N LEU A 53 -20.63 7.40 2.96
CA LEU A 53 -21.91 7.57 2.27
C LEU A 53 -22.09 6.56 1.13
N LYS A 54 -20.97 6.07 0.58
CA LYS A 54 -20.89 5.07 -0.48
C LYS A 54 -20.16 3.82 0.00
N SER A 55 -20.23 2.76 -0.81
CA SER A 55 -19.57 1.47 -0.51
C SER A 55 -18.05 1.52 -0.53
N MET A 56 -17.45 2.51 -1.20
CA MET A 56 -16.01 2.66 -1.38
C MET A 56 -15.52 3.90 -0.66
N LYS A 57 -14.64 3.72 0.34
CA LYS A 57 -14.01 4.81 1.09
C LYS A 57 -13.16 5.73 0.19
N TYR A 58 -12.54 5.19 -0.85
CA TYR A 58 -11.71 5.94 -1.78
C TYR A 58 -12.19 5.79 -3.22
N MET A 59 -12.41 6.92 -3.88
CA MET A 59 -12.87 6.99 -5.27
C MET A 59 -11.80 7.63 -6.15
N PHE A 60 -11.67 7.11 -7.37
CA PHE A 60 -10.73 7.59 -8.38
C PHE A 60 -11.48 7.80 -9.71
N PRO A 61 -10.97 8.65 -10.63
CA PRO A 61 -11.45 8.73 -12.00
C PRO A 61 -11.52 7.35 -12.68
N LYS A 62 -12.61 7.10 -13.40
CA LYS A 62 -12.78 5.86 -14.18
C LYS A 62 -11.98 5.95 -15.49
N GLY A 63 -11.54 4.80 -16.00
CA GLY A 63 -10.88 4.70 -17.31
C GLY A 63 -9.46 5.27 -17.40
N CYS A 64 -8.89 5.72 -16.28
CA CYS A 64 -7.56 6.33 -16.23
C CYS A 64 -6.55 5.41 -15.53
N LYS A 65 -5.28 5.45 -15.97
CA LYS A 65 -4.19 4.83 -15.21
C LYS A 65 -3.90 5.68 -13.99
N LYS A 66 -3.82 5.05 -12.82
CA LYS A 66 -3.48 5.74 -11.58
C LYS A 66 -2.04 6.24 -11.64
N LEU A 67 -1.84 7.50 -11.28
CA LEU A 67 -0.54 8.13 -11.14
C LEU A 67 0.13 7.73 -9.81
N ILE A 68 1.05 8.55 -9.32
CA ILE A 68 1.76 8.38 -8.05
C ILE A 68 1.70 9.70 -7.29
N TYR A 69 1.06 9.67 -6.12
CA TYR A 69 0.97 10.82 -5.25
C TYR A 69 2.33 11.10 -4.59
N GLY A 70 2.70 12.38 -4.47
CA GLY A 70 3.92 12.81 -3.78
C GLY A 70 5.21 12.63 -4.57
N LEU A 71 5.14 12.17 -5.83
CA LEU A 71 6.34 11.95 -6.65
C LEU A 71 7.13 13.24 -6.93
N ASP A 72 6.44 14.39 -6.96
CA ASP A 72 7.04 15.73 -7.06
C ASP A 72 7.84 16.14 -5.82
N ASN A 73 7.55 15.53 -4.66
CA ASN A 73 8.04 15.97 -3.35
C ASN A 73 9.27 15.17 -2.85
N VAL A 74 9.81 14.27 -3.68
CA VAL A 74 10.96 13.41 -3.31
C VAL A 74 12.22 14.27 -3.12
N ASP A 75 12.87 14.13 -1.96
CA ASP A 75 14.17 14.72 -1.63
C ASP A 75 15.29 13.93 -2.35
N PRO A 76 15.99 14.54 -3.33
CA PRO A 76 17.01 13.86 -4.13
C PRO A 76 18.27 13.47 -3.34
N SER A 77 18.46 14.06 -2.14
CA SER A 77 19.57 13.74 -1.24
C SER A 77 19.40 12.39 -0.54
N TYR A 78 18.18 11.84 -0.51
CA TYR A 78 17.90 10.55 0.11
C TYR A 78 17.49 9.54 -0.97
N LYS A 79 18.39 8.58 -1.23
CA LYS A 79 18.26 7.66 -2.38
C LYS A 79 17.17 6.60 -2.26
N LYS A 80 16.28 6.69 -1.27
CA LYS A 80 15.15 5.77 -1.08
C LYS A 80 13.83 6.51 -1.23
N ILE A 81 12.89 5.85 -1.90
CA ILE A 81 11.51 6.28 -2.09
C ILE A 81 10.62 5.19 -1.48
N PHE A 82 9.76 5.57 -0.54
CA PHE A 82 8.91 4.65 0.20
C PHE A 82 7.51 4.65 -0.42
N ALA A 83 7.10 3.52 -1.01
CA ALA A 83 5.82 3.41 -1.70
C ALA A 83 4.75 2.77 -0.82
N PHE A 84 3.65 3.49 -0.62
CA PHE A 84 2.49 3.10 0.19
C PHE A 84 1.24 2.89 -0.67
N GLU A 85 0.26 2.13 -0.17
CA GLU A 85 -1.04 2.02 -0.82
C GLU A 85 -1.85 3.32 -0.69
N GLY A 86 -1.86 3.90 0.51
CA GLY A 86 -2.66 5.05 0.90
C GLY A 86 -1.88 6.37 0.92
N VAL A 87 -2.56 7.46 0.51
CA VAL A 87 -1.99 8.80 0.58
C VAL A 87 -1.66 9.19 2.03
N TYR A 88 -2.57 8.95 2.97
CA TYR A 88 -2.37 9.39 4.35
C TYR A 88 -1.14 8.75 5.01
N ASP A 89 -0.82 7.49 4.71
CA ASP A 89 0.38 6.83 5.24
C ASP A 89 1.66 7.50 4.71
N SER A 90 1.66 7.83 3.41
CA SER A 90 2.83 8.45 2.77
C SER A 90 3.21 9.82 3.34
N LEU A 91 2.25 10.54 3.93
CA LEU A 91 2.47 11.90 4.46
C LEU A 91 3.34 11.94 5.73
N PHE A 92 3.49 10.81 6.41
CA PHE A 92 4.27 10.73 7.66
C PHE A 92 5.69 10.18 7.45
N VAL A 93 6.02 9.73 6.24
CA VAL A 93 7.30 9.07 5.94
C VAL A 93 8.12 9.92 4.99
N LYS A 94 9.41 10.11 5.31
CA LYS A 94 10.31 10.85 4.43
C LYS A 94 10.44 10.15 3.08
N ASN A 95 10.31 10.91 1.98
CA ASN A 95 10.21 10.38 0.62
C ASN A 95 9.08 9.35 0.44
N GLY A 96 8.01 9.48 1.21
CA GLY A 96 6.79 8.71 1.05
C GLY A 96 6.03 9.12 -0.21
N ILE A 97 5.63 8.13 -0.99
CA ILE A 97 4.74 8.26 -2.15
C ILE A 97 3.57 7.29 -2.00
N ALA A 98 2.44 7.57 -2.64
CA ALA A 98 1.31 6.64 -2.65
C ALA A 98 0.91 6.20 -4.06
N THR A 99 0.63 4.91 -4.20
CA THR A 99 0.23 4.28 -5.47
C THR A 99 -1.29 4.29 -5.67
N GLY A 100 -2.08 4.38 -4.59
CA GLY A 100 -3.54 4.30 -4.65
C GLY A 100 -4.04 2.93 -5.09
N THR A 101 -3.21 1.89 -5.03
CA THR A 101 -3.50 0.50 -5.41
C THR A 101 -2.98 -0.45 -4.34
N LYS A 102 -3.55 -1.67 -4.29
CA LYS A 102 -3.13 -2.74 -3.36
C LYS A 102 -1.68 -3.24 -3.58
N ALA A 103 -1.11 -2.91 -4.73
CA ALA A 103 0.25 -3.27 -5.08
C ALA A 103 0.73 -2.27 -6.14
N ILE A 104 2.01 -1.93 -6.11
CA ILE A 104 2.63 -1.12 -7.14
C ILE A 104 2.57 -1.84 -8.48
N THR A 105 2.18 -1.11 -9.54
CA THR A 105 2.10 -1.65 -10.91
C THR A 105 3.40 -1.40 -11.68
N GLU A 106 3.65 -2.15 -12.74
CA GLU A 106 4.80 -1.92 -13.65
C GLU A 106 4.79 -0.51 -14.25
N TYR A 107 3.60 0.00 -14.60
CA TYR A 107 3.42 1.38 -15.08
C TYR A 107 3.92 2.39 -14.05
N GLN A 108 3.52 2.25 -12.79
CA GLN A 108 3.96 3.13 -11.71
C GLN A 108 5.46 2.97 -11.44
N MET A 109 5.98 1.74 -11.43
CA MET A 109 7.42 1.51 -11.27
C MET A 109 8.22 2.23 -12.36
N ARG A 110 7.75 2.18 -13.61
CA ARG A 110 8.34 2.91 -14.73
C ARG A 110 8.30 4.42 -14.50
N LEU A 111 7.17 4.99 -14.11
CA LEU A 111 7.07 6.43 -13.80
C LEU A 111 8.07 6.88 -12.73
N ILE A 112 8.25 6.09 -11.66
CA ILE A 112 9.24 6.41 -10.62
C ILE A 112 10.65 6.37 -11.22
N LYS A 113 10.98 5.32 -11.98
CA LYS A 113 12.33 5.12 -12.52
C LYS A 113 12.71 6.09 -13.62
N GLU A 114 11.77 6.53 -14.44
CA GLU A 114 11.98 7.59 -15.44
C GLU A 114 12.39 8.91 -14.76
N ARG A 115 11.77 9.22 -13.61
CA ARG A 115 12.06 10.46 -12.88
C ARG A 115 13.24 10.36 -11.93
N TRP A 116 13.37 9.23 -11.25
CA TRP A 116 14.31 8.99 -10.17
C TRP A 116 15.13 7.72 -10.45
N PRO A 117 15.93 7.68 -11.54
CA PRO A 117 16.58 6.46 -12.01
C PRO A 117 17.55 5.84 -10.99
N HIS A 118 18.21 6.69 -10.20
CA HIS A 118 19.19 6.26 -9.19
C HIS A 118 18.58 6.06 -7.79
N HIS A 119 17.25 6.14 -7.64
CA HIS A 119 16.61 5.90 -6.34
C HIS A 119 16.15 4.45 -6.23
N GLU A 120 16.31 3.89 -5.05
CA GLU A 120 15.76 2.61 -4.64
C GLU A 120 14.28 2.79 -4.27
N VAL A 121 13.41 1.95 -4.83
CA VAL A 121 11.99 1.93 -4.46
C VAL A 121 11.80 0.88 -3.38
N VAL A 122 11.34 1.33 -2.22
CA VAL A 122 11.11 0.51 -1.03
C VAL A 122 9.59 0.40 -0.83
N VAL A 123 9.04 -0.80 -0.97
CA VAL A 123 7.58 -1.01 -0.88
C VAL A 123 7.16 -1.24 0.57
N SER A 124 6.17 -0.49 1.03
CA SER A 124 5.50 -0.72 2.31
C SER A 124 4.16 -1.41 2.08
N PHE A 125 3.65 -2.05 3.13
CA PHE A 125 2.37 -2.73 3.13
C PHE A 125 1.70 -2.61 4.51
N ASP A 126 0.39 -2.84 4.55
CA ASP A 126 -0.41 -2.83 5.77
C ASP A 126 -0.06 -4.06 6.64
N ASN A 127 -0.15 -3.90 7.96
CA ASN A 127 -0.03 -4.96 8.94
C ASN A 127 -1.35 -5.77 9.04
N ASP A 128 -1.82 -6.28 7.91
CA ASP A 128 -3.01 -7.12 7.82
C ASP A 128 -2.85 -8.27 6.81
N ALA A 129 -3.77 -9.23 6.85
CA ALA A 129 -3.70 -10.41 5.99
C ALA A 129 -3.65 -10.07 4.47
N PRO A 130 -4.46 -9.13 3.95
CA PRO A 130 -4.29 -8.62 2.59
C PRO A 130 -2.91 -8.05 2.27
N GLY A 131 -2.34 -7.24 3.16
CA GLY A 131 -1.01 -6.66 3.04
C GLY A 131 0.05 -7.75 2.88
N PHE A 132 0.10 -8.72 3.79
CA PHE A 132 1.04 -9.85 3.71
C PHE A 132 0.87 -10.67 2.41
N ALA A 133 -0.36 -10.92 1.97
CA ALA A 133 -0.63 -11.66 0.75
C ALA A 133 -0.18 -10.91 -0.51
N SER A 134 -0.33 -9.58 -0.55
CA SER A 134 0.14 -8.74 -1.66
C SER A 134 1.68 -8.73 -1.73
N THR A 135 2.33 -8.61 -0.57
CA THR A 135 3.79 -8.60 -0.42
C THR A 135 4.41 -9.92 -0.85
N LYS A 136 3.80 -11.04 -0.46
CA LYS A 136 4.20 -12.38 -0.93
C LYS A 136 4.23 -12.45 -2.45
N LYS A 137 3.18 -11.98 -3.12
CA LYS A 137 3.11 -11.97 -4.59
C LYS A 137 4.18 -11.07 -5.22
N LEU A 138 4.50 -9.94 -4.61
CA LEU A 138 5.57 -9.05 -5.09
C LEU A 138 6.94 -9.72 -5.01
N ILE A 139 7.22 -10.45 -3.92
CA ILE A 139 8.45 -11.23 -3.74
C ILE A 139 8.51 -12.36 -4.77
N GLU A 140 7.43 -13.14 -4.92
CA GLU A 140 7.38 -14.27 -5.86
C GLU A 140 7.53 -13.85 -7.32
N LYS A 141 7.03 -12.66 -7.68
CA LYS A 141 7.15 -12.09 -9.03
C LYS A 141 8.43 -11.28 -9.24
N ASN A 142 9.28 -11.14 -8.23
CA ASN A 142 10.48 -10.29 -8.26
C ASN A 142 10.19 -8.84 -8.71
N MET A 143 9.03 -8.30 -8.34
CA MET A 143 8.59 -6.94 -8.74
C MET A 143 9.14 -5.84 -7.82
N ALA A 144 9.59 -6.22 -6.62
CA ALA A 144 10.18 -5.31 -5.65
C ALA A 144 11.32 -6.02 -4.92
N THR A 145 12.44 -5.32 -4.75
CA THR A 145 13.66 -5.86 -4.15
C THR A 145 13.87 -5.39 -2.72
N LYS A 146 13.22 -4.30 -2.31
CA LYS A 146 13.31 -3.68 -1.00
C LYS A 146 11.93 -3.40 -0.43
N PHE A 147 11.80 -3.59 0.87
CA PHE A 147 10.55 -3.48 1.60
C PHE A 147 10.73 -2.72 2.91
N PHE A 148 9.72 -1.94 3.28
CA PHE A 148 9.71 -1.18 4.52
C PHE A 148 8.80 -1.87 5.53
N VAL A 149 9.40 -2.38 6.60
CA VAL A 149 8.72 -3.08 7.69
C VAL A 149 8.70 -2.15 8.89
N TRP A 150 7.64 -1.37 9.02
CA TRP A 150 7.48 -0.33 10.05
C TRP A 150 6.99 -0.85 11.40
N PHE A 151 6.69 -2.15 11.47
CA PHE A 151 6.04 -2.81 12.59
C PHE A 151 6.79 -4.07 13.03
N ASP A 152 6.49 -4.52 14.24
CA ASP A 152 6.98 -5.77 14.82
C ASP A 152 5.82 -6.70 15.20
N ALA A 153 6.14 -7.85 15.80
CA ALA A 153 5.14 -8.84 16.22
C ALA A 153 4.09 -8.31 17.22
N ASN A 154 4.41 -7.23 17.96
CA ASN A 154 3.56 -6.66 19.00
C ASN A 154 2.76 -5.45 18.50
N THR A 155 3.01 -5.00 17.28
CA THR A 155 2.33 -3.85 16.69
C THR A 155 0.91 -4.24 16.31
N LYS A 156 -0.05 -3.52 16.90
CA LYS A 156 -1.50 -3.78 16.71
C LYS A 156 -2.10 -2.92 15.61
N GLU A 157 -1.47 -1.78 15.33
CA GLU A 157 -1.96 -0.83 14.35
C GLU A 157 -1.88 -1.44 12.95
N LYS A 158 -2.89 -1.17 12.14
CA LYS A 158 -3.01 -1.72 10.80
C LYS A 158 -2.12 -0.98 9.81
N ASP A 159 -2.15 0.35 9.87
CA ASP A 159 -1.48 1.25 8.94
C ASP A 159 -0.59 2.27 9.67
N ILE A 160 0.24 2.99 8.91
CA ILE A 160 1.19 3.96 9.48
C ILE A 160 0.45 5.10 10.16
N ASN A 161 -0.66 5.55 9.58
CA ASN A 161 -1.40 6.64 10.19
C ASN A 161 -1.99 6.24 11.55
N GLU A 162 -2.53 5.02 11.69
CA GLU A 162 -2.95 4.46 12.98
C GLU A 162 -1.77 4.39 13.96
N ARG A 163 -0.58 3.99 13.50
CA ARG A 163 0.64 3.96 14.33
C ARG A 163 1.03 5.33 14.85
N VAL A 164 0.99 6.35 13.99
CA VAL A 164 1.26 7.75 14.35
C VAL A 164 0.25 8.26 15.36
N LEU A 165 -1.03 7.89 15.20
CA LEU A 165 -2.09 8.26 16.14
C LEU A 165 -1.90 7.59 17.50
N ALA A 166 -1.61 6.29 17.53
CA ALA A 166 -1.42 5.53 18.76
C ALA A 166 -0.24 6.04 19.60
N LEU A 167 0.85 6.47 18.94
CA LEU A 167 2.05 7.00 19.60
C LEU A 167 2.04 8.51 19.76
N ASN A 168 1.06 9.20 19.17
CA ASN A 168 0.95 10.66 19.14
C ASN A 168 2.17 11.38 18.51
N ASP A 169 2.99 10.69 17.69
CA ASP A 169 4.25 11.20 17.11
C ASP A 169 4.21 11.26 15.57
N VAL A 170 4.01 12.47 15.03
CA VAL A 170 3.95 12.72 13.58
C VAL A 170 5.31 12.66 12.90
N ASN A 171 6.41 12.77 13.66
CA ASN A 171 7.77 12.78 13.13
C ASN A 171 8.45 11.41 13.22
N MET A 172 7.74 10.39 13.71
CA MET A 172 8.25 9.04 13.96
C MET A 172 9.05 8.46 12.78
N PHE A 173 8.65 8.75 11.54
CA PHE A 173 9.23 8.22 10.31
C PHE A 173 9.94 9.30 9.46
N SER A 174 10.44 10.35 10.10
CA SER A 174 11.20 11.42 9.43
C SER A 174 12.71 11.18 9.37
N ASP A 175 13.26 10.37 10.28
CA ASP A 175 14.71 10.11 10.37
C ASP A 175 15.19 9.05 9.37
N LYS A 176 16.16 9.41 8.53
CA LYS A 176 16.70 8.54 7.47
C LYS A 176 17.31 7.26 8.05
N LYS A 177 18.05 7.35 9.16
CA LYS A 177 18.72 6.19 9.76
C LYS A 177 17.72 5.17 10.30
N LYS A 178 16.62 5.64 10.88
CA LYS A 178 15.52 4.78 11.35
C LYS A 178 14.83 4.09 10.18
N LEU A 179 14.52 4.81 9.11
CA LEU A 179 13.92 4.23 7.90
C LEU A 179 14.84 3.16 7.27
N ASP A 180 16.14 3.43 7.22
CA ASP A 180 17.13 2.50 6.70
C ASP A 180 17.20 1.19 7.50
N LYS A 181 17.11 1.27 8.84
CA LYS A 181 17.08 0.08 9.72
C LYS A 181 15.81 -0.76 9.57
N MET A 182 14.72 -0.14 9.14
CA MET A 182 13.43 -0.78 8.89
C MET A 182 13.28 -1.25 7.44
N THR A 183 14.33 -1.16 6.63
CA THR A 183 14.34 -1.59 5.23
C THR A 183 14.95 -2.98 5.09
N TYR A 184 14.18 -3.89 4.52
CA TYR A 184 14.52 -5.29 4.32
C TYR A 184 14.65 -5.57 2.82
N ASP A 185 15.57 -6.43 2.41
CA ASP A 185 15.50 -7.06 1.10
C ASP A 185 14.45 -8.19 1.07
N ALA A 186 14.17 -8.72 -0.12
CA ALA A 186 13.17 -9.77 -0.32
C ALA A 186 13.44 -11.04 0.51
N LEU A 187 14.70 -11.43 0.68
CA LEU A 187 15.05 -12.63 1.45
C LEU A 187 14.89 -12.38 2.95
N GLN A 188 15.40 -11.25 3.45
CA GLN A 188 15.25 -10.83 4.83
C GLN A 188 13.78 -10.72 5.21
N LEU A 189 12.94 -10.13 4.35
CA LEU A 189 11.51 -10.03 4.59
C LEU A 189 10.84 -11.41 4.58
N LYS A 190 11.16 -12.29 3.63
CA LYS A 190 10.61 -13.64 3.61
C LYS A 190 10.91 -14.39 4.91
N LEU A 191 12.16 -14.33 5.38
CA LEU A 191 12.56 -14.94 6.65
C LEU A 191 11.81 -14.34 7.83
N TRP A 192 11.66 -13.01 7.88
CA TRP A 192 10.89 -12.32 8.91
C TRP A 192 9.41 -12.73 8.88
N MET A 193 8.79 -12.87 7.71
CA MET A 193 7.40 -13.32 7.59
C MET A 193 7.23 -14.77 8.05
N ILE A 194 8.19 -15.65 7.77
CA ILE A 194 8.19 -17.03 8.26
C ILE A 194 8.31 -17.06 9.78
N SER A 195 9.27 -16.34 10.37
CA SER A 195 9.50 -16.33 11.82
C SER A 195 8.30 -15.78 12.61
N ASN A 196 7.47 -14.94 11.97
CA ASN A 196 6.27 -14.36 12.57
C ASN A 196 4.97 -15.06 12.15
N ASN A 197 5.05 -16.24 11.52
CA ASN A 197 3.89 -17.03 11.07
C ASN A 197 2.95 -16.25 10.12
N LYS A 198 3.50 -15.32 9.34
CA LYS A 198 2.82 -14.50 8.31
C LYS A 198 3.03 -15.03 6.89
N TRP A 199 4.01 -15.91 6.69
CA TRP A 199 4.22 -16.61 5.43
C TRP A 199 3.52 -17.96 5.46
N LYS A 200 2.30 -18.02 4.92
CA LYS A 200 1.60 -19.30 4.70
C LYS A 200 1.81 -19.72 3.26
N ASP A 201 2.34 -20.92 3.05
CA ASP A 201 2.28 -21.54 1.73
C ASP A 201 0.83 -21.92 1.46
N GLU A 202 0.33 -21.52 0.30
CA GLU A 202 -0.93 -22.05 -0.19
C GLU A 202 -0.65 -23.53 -0.44
N LYS A 203 -1.07 -24.41 0.47
CA LYS A 203 -1.20 -25.82 0.13
C LYS A 203 -2.08 -25.85 -1.12
N LYS A 204 -1.49 -26.21 -2.27
CA LYS A 204 -2.28 -26.72 -3.40
C LYS A 204 -2.93 -28.01 -2.92
N THR A 205 -4.06 -27.92 -2.25
CA THR A 205 -5.01 -29.04 -2.15
C THR A 205 -5.69 -29.17 -3.50
N LYS A 206 -4.93 -29.68 -4.48
CA LYS A 206 -5.44 -30.34 -5.67
C LYS A 206 -4.79 -31.72 -5.66
N ASN A 207 -5.34 -32.63 -4.87
CA ASN A 207 -5.17 -34.08 -5.09
C ASN A 207 -6.10 -35.01 -4.27
N ASP A 208 -7.03 -34.52 -3.46
CA ASP A 208 -7.91 -35.42 -2.68
C ASP A 208 -9.27 -35.74 -3.35
N ASP A 209 -9.47 -35.44 -4.64
CA ASP A 209 -10.74 -35.69 -5.35
C ASP A 209 -10.63 -36.54 -6.63
N ILE A 210 -9.49 -37.22 -6.85
CA ILE A 210 -9.31 -38.11 -8.02
C ILE A 210 -9.62 -39.59 -7.71
N ASP A 211 -9.90 -39.97 -6.47
CA ASP A 211 -10.06 -41.40 -6.12
C ASP A 211 -11.49 -41.83 -5.75
N LYS A 212 -12.51 -41.28 -6.44
CA LYS A 212 -13.91 -41.74 -6.30
C LYS A 212 -14.70 -41.88 -7.61
N ARG A 213 -14.04 -41.91 -8.77
CA ARG A 213 -14.72 -42.09 -10.08
C ARG A 213 -14.16 -43.20 -10.98
N HIS A 214 -13.52 -44.22 -10.41
CA HIS A 214 -13.16 -45.44 -11.14
C HIS A 214 -13.67 -46.73 -10.47
N ALA A 215 -14.88 -46.67 -9.90
CA ALA A 215 -15.62 -47.86 -9.45
C ALA A 215 -16.91 -48.03 -10.25
N PHE A 216 -16.85 -48.02 -11.58
CA PHE A 216 -17.90 -48.56 -12.44
C PHE A 216 -17.27 -48.86 -13.80
N LEU A 217 -17.03 -50.15 -14.06
CA LEU A 217 -17.00 -50.83 -15.37
C LEU A 217 -16.40 -52.22 -15.16
N LEU A 218 -17.19 -53.15 -14.60
CA LEU A 218 -16.98 -54.58 -14.80
C LEU A 218 -17.85 -55.01 -16.00
N PRO A 219 -17.28 -55.56 -17.08
CA PRO A 219 -18.08 -56.19 -18.12
C PRO A 219 -18.58 -57.55 -17.64
N ALA A 220 -19.88 -57.80 -17.82
CA ALA A 220 -20.49 -59.11 -17.66
C ALA A 220 -19.86 -60.11 -18.63
N ARG A 221 -19.32 -61.22 -18.10
CA ARG A 221 -19.07 -62.42 -18.90
C ARG A 221 -20.37 -63.24 -18.92
N GLN A 222 -20.84 -63.52 -20.13
CA GLN A 222 -21.83 -64.54 -20.42
C GLN A 222 -21.12 -65.90 -20.47
N GLU A 223 -21.65 -66.88 -19.74
CA GLU A 223 -21.65 -68.30 -20.09
C GLU A 223 -23.08 -68.81 -19.89
#